data_AF-A0A8C8W6Y2-F1
#
_entry.id   AF-A0A8C8W6Y2-F1
#
_cell.length_a   1.000
_cell.length_b   1.000
_cell.length_c   1.000
_cell.angle_alpha   90.00
_cell.angle_beta   90.00
_cell.angle_gamma   90.00
#
_symmetry.space_group_name_H-M   'P 1'
#
loop_
_entity.id
_entity.type
_entity.pdbx_description
1 polymer ?
#
loop_
_entity_poly.entity_id
_entity_poly.type
_entity_poly.pdbx_seq_one_letter_code
_entity_poly.pdbx_strand_id
1 'polypeptide(L)'
;MGAMAPRTLLLLLAAALAPTRTRAGECGVGRETTLRGGRGPSRPSPPRPEPRSGSHRAPPPGSHSLRYFNTIVSRPGLGEPRFIAVGYVDDTQFVRFDSDAETPRMEPRAPWVEREGPEYWEEQTRIAKNDEQTFRGNLKTALGYYNQSEGGDTPTTASITSP
;
A
#
# COMPACT_ATOMS: atom_id res chain seq x y z
N MET A 1 -8.51 39.88 -7.49
CA MET A 1 -8.94 38.59 -8.08
C MET A 1 -8.67 37.51 -7.06
N GLY A 2 -9.71 36.78 -6.65
CA GLY A 2 -9.87 36.20 -5.32
C GLY A 2 -9.03 34.97 -4.99
N ALA A 3 -8.65 34.90 -3.71
CA ALA A 3 -8.01 33.76 -3.07
C ALA A 3 -8.98 32.56 -3.04
N MET A 4 -8.54 31.43 -3.59
CA MET A 4 -9.24 30.15 -3.43
C MET A 4 -9.05 29.67 -1.98
N ALA A 5 -10.16 29.48 -1.28
CA ALA A 5 -10.19 29.05 0.10
C ALA A 5 -9.59 27.64 0.29
N PRO A 6 -8.80 27.39 1.35
CA PRO A 6 -8.10 26.12 1.58
C PRO A 6 -9.02 24.95 2.00
N ARG A 7 -10.34 25.18 2.14
CA ARG A 7 -11.30 24.17 2.60
C ARG A 7 -11.86 23.27 1.49
N THR A 8 -11.65 23.62 0.22
CA THR A 8 -12.28 22.89 -0.90
C THR A 8 -11.42 21.75 -1.43
N LEU A 9 -10.13 21.69 -1.08
CA LEU A 9 -9.23 20.65 -1.60
C LEU A 9 -9.27 19.33 -0.80
N LEU A 10 -9.67 19.36 0.47
CA LEU A 10 -9.65 18.15 1.33
C LEU A 10 -10.90 17.26 1.19
N LEU A 11 -11.99 17.77 0.63
CA LEU A 11 -13.26 17.03 0.49
C LEU A 11 -13.37 16.19 -0.78
N LEU A 12 -12.37 16.22 -1.69
CA LEU A 12 -12.44 15.52 -2.98
C LEU A 12 -11.95 14.07 -2.99
N LEU A 13 -11.54 13.48 -1.86
CA LEU A 13 -11.03 12.10 -1.82
C LEU A 13 -11.95 11.09 -1.11
N ALA A 14 -13.18 11.46 -0.74
CA ALA A 14 -14.13 10.55 -0.10
C ALA A 14 -15.19 9.94 -1.05
N ALA A 15 -15.18 10.26 -2.35
CA ALA A 15 -16.22 9.82 -3.29
C ALA A 15 -15.66 9.15 -4.55
N ALA A 16 -14.84 8.11 -4.40
CA ALA A 16 -14.56 7.19 -5.50
C ALA A 16 -14.05 5.85 -4.98
N LEU A 17 -14.94 5.01 -4.43
CA LEU A 17 -14.80 3.54 -4.44
C LEU A 17 -16.19 2.92 -4.16
N ALA A 18 -17.08 3.04 -5.12
CA ALA A 18 -18.20 2.11 -5.24
C ALA A 18 -17.64 0.78 -5.77
N PRO A 19 -17.76 -0.35 -5.06
CA PRO A 19 -17.29 -1.63 -5.57
C PRO A 19 -18.22 -2.08 -6.70
N THR A 20 -17.78 -1.88 -7.94
CA THR A 20 -18.40 -2.52 -9.10
C THR A 20 -18.03 -3.99 -9.07
N ARG A 21 -19.03 -4.81 -8.75
CA ARG A 21 -19.03 -6.25 -9.02
C ARG A 21 -18.80 -6.43 -10.52
N THR A 22 -17.62 -6.91 -10.92
CA THR A 22 -17.42 -7.49 -12.24
C THR A 22 -16.88 -8.89 -12.14
N ARG A 23 -17.60 -9.74 -12.87
CA ARG A 23 -17.62 -11.19 -12.96
C ARG A 23 -16.35 -11.78 -13.58
N ALA A 24 -16.14 -13.03 -13.19
CA ALA A 24 -15.32 -14.10 -13.76
C ALA A 24 -14.80 -13.96 -15.22
N GLY A 25 -13.56 -14.41 -15.38
CA GLY A 25 -12.91 -14.86 -16.62
C GLY A 25 -11.39 -14.76 -16.45
N GLU A 26 -10.52 -15.70 -16.80
CA GLU A 26 -10.59 -17.09 -17.26
C GLU A 26 -9.13 -17.60 -17.11
N CYS A 27 -8.96 -18.84 -16.65
CA CYS A 27 -7.64 -19.44 -16.47
C CYS A 27 -7.03 -19.82 -17.83
N GLY A 28 -5.92 -19.18 -18.21
CA GLY A 28 -5.07 -19.63 -19.31
C GLY A 28 -4.02 -20.63 -18.82
N VAL A 29 -4.30 -21.93 -18.95
CA VAL A 29 -3.30 -23.01 -18.84
C VAL A 29 -2.54 -23.09 -20.16
N GLY A 30 -1.28 -22.66 -20.17
CA GLY A 30 -0.34 -22.90 -21.26
C GLY A 30 0.56 -24.09 -20.92
N ARG A 31 0.24 -25.27 -21.46
CA ARG A 31 1.13 -26.44 -21.49
C ARG A 31 2.08 -26.28 -22.67
N GLU A 32 3.37 -26.50 -22.48
CA GLU A 32 4.27 -26.79 -23.61
C GLU A 32 5.14 -28.01 -23.30
N THR A 33 4.93 -29.04 -24.12
CA THR A 33 5.65 -30.31 -24.11
C THR A 33 6.89 -30.18 -25.01
N THR A 34 7.99 -30.71 -24.50
CA THR A 34 9.32 -30.90 -25.09
C THR A 34 9.34 -31.34 -26.57
N LEU A 35 10.23 -30.75 -27.37
CA LEU A 35 10.99 -31.47 -28.41
C LEU A 35 12.45 -30.97 -28.52
N ARG A 36 13.31 -31.93 -28.83
CA ARG A 36 14.78 -31.98 -28.79
C ARG A 36 15.42 -31.40 -30.06
N GLY A 37 16.57 -30.72 -29.92
CA GLY A 37 17.58 -30.68 -30.99
C GLY A 37 18.57 -29.50 -30.98
N GLY A 38 19.87 -29.81 -31.01
CA GLY A 38 20.90 -28.97 -31.65
C GLY A 38 21.80 -28.12 -30.74
N ARG A 39 22.94 -28.68 -30.32
CA ARG A 39 24.03 -27.99 -29.61
C ARG A 39 24.96 -27.35 -30.65
N GLY A 40 25.07 -26.01 -30.64
CA GLY A 40 26.07 -25.22 -31.37
C GLY A 40 26.81 -24.27 -30.42
N PRO A 41 28.06 -23.85 -30.71
CA PRO A 41 28.91 -23.14 -29.75
C PRO A 41 28.38 -21.72 -29.45
N SER A 42 28.32 -21.41 -28.16
CA SER A 42 27.74 -20.21 -27.58
C SER A 42 28.63 -18.97 -27.83
N ARG A 43 28.08 -17.96 -28.50
CA ARG A 43 28.62 -16.60 -28.53
C ARG A 43 28.30 -15.95 -27.17
N PRO A 44 29.23 -15.24 -26.50
CA PRO A 44 28.92 -14.60 -25.22
C PRO A 44 27.85 -13.51 -25.42
N SER A 45 26.78 -13.60 -24.63
CA SER A 45 25.74 -12.57 -24.56
C SER A 45 26.33 -11.28 -24.00
N PRO A 46 25.96 -10.11 -24.54
CA PRO A 46 26.35 -8.83 -23.93
C PRO A 46 25.78 -8.74 -22.49
N PRO A 47 26.43 -7.97 -21.60
CA PRO A 47 25.94 -7.81 -20.23
C PRO A 47 24.50 -7.27 -20.25
N ARG A 48 23.63 -7.93 -19.48
CA ARG A 48 22.25 -7.51 -19.27
C ARG A 48 22.26 -6.08 -18.73
N PRO A 49 21.57 -5.10 -19.36
CA PRO A 49 21.46 -3.78 -18.78
C PRO A 49 20.82 -3.90 -17.40
N GLU A 50 21.44 -3.30 -16.40
CA GLU A 50 20.91 -3.29 -15.04
C GLU A 50 19.45 -2.80 -15.04
N PRO A 51 18.59 -3.35 -14.17
CA PRO A 51 17.23 -2.89 -14.06
C PRO A 51 17.28 -1.42 -13.64
N ARG A 52 16.96 -0.53 -14.58
CA ARG A 52 16.84 0.90 -14.31
C ARG A 52 15.85 1.03 -13.16
N SER A 53 16.39 1.44 -12.01
CA SER A 53 15.62 1.87 -10.85
C SER A 53 14.45 2.71 -11.34
N GLY A 54 13.24 2.32 -10.93
CA GLY A 54 11.98 2.85 -11.45
C GLY A 54 12.04 4.36 -11.58
N SER A 55 11.76 4.85 -12.80
CA SER A 55 11.67 6.27 -13.11
C SER A 55 10.44 6.87 -12.41
N HIS A 56 10.55 7.14 -11.11
CA HIS A 56 9.72 8.14 -10.46
C HIS A 56 10.15 9.49 -11.03
N ARG A 57 9.44 9.94 -12.05
CA ARG A 57 9.63 11.26 -12.65
C ARG A 57 9.47 12.29 -11.52
N ALA A 58 10.52 13.07 -11.27
CA ALA A 58 10.43 14.19 -10.34
C ALA A 58 9.30 15.11 -10.81
N PRO A 59 8.40 15.53 -9.90
CA PRO A 59 7.26 16.35 -10.26
C PRO A 59 7.79 17.73 -10.72
N PRO A 60 7.11 18.40 -11.66
CA PRO A 60 7.60 19.67 -12.22
C PRO A 60 7.83 20.73 -11.11
N PRO A 61 8.77 21.67 -11.29
CA PRO A 61 9.00 22.75 -10.32
C PRO A 61 7.69 23.48 -10.00
N GLY A 62 7.36 23.63 -8.72
CA GLY A 62 6.11 24.26 -8.26
C GLY A 62 4.88 23.34 -8.24
N SER A 63 5.04 22.03 -8.44
CA SER A 63 3.98 21.05 -8.18
C SER A 63 4.09 20.46 -6.78
N HIS A 64 2.94 20.15 -6.19
CA HIS A 64 2.82 19.51 -4.88
C HIS A 64 2.17 18.13 -5.03
N SER A 65 2.49 17.20 -4.14
CA SER A 65 1.91 15.85 -4.11
C SER A 65 1.33 15.51 -2.75
N LEU A 66 0.25 14.73 -2.74
CA LEU A 66 -0.33 14.14 -1.53
C LEU A 66 -0.25 12.62 -1.70
N ARG A 67 0.32 11.92 -0.72
CA ARG A 67 0.54 10.47 -0.77
C ARG A 67 0.13 9.84 0.56
N TYR A 68 -0.54 8.70 0.50
CA TYR A 68 -0.81 7.87 1.66
C TYR A 68 -0.16 6.50 1.45
N PHE A 69 0.37 5.92 2.51
CA PHE A 69 0.86 4.54 2.48
C PHE A 69 0.23 3.77 3.61
N ASN A 70 -0.48 2.71 3.25
CA ASN A 70 -1.13 1.79 4.17
C ASN A 70 -0.36 0.48 4.16
N THR A 71 0.12 0.05 5.32
CA THR A 71 0.92 -1.17 5.47
C THR A 71 0.35 -2.03 6.57
N ILE A 72 0.11 -3.30 6.28
CA ILE A 72 -0.14 -4.33 7.31
C ILE A 72 1.00 -5.33 7.32
N VAL A 73 1.43 -5.73 8.51
CA VAL A 73 2.55 -6.65 8.73
C VAL A 73 2.07 -7.79 9.62
N SER A 74 2.19 -9.03 9.17
CA SER A 74 1.95 -10.21 10.00
C SER A 74 3.03 -10.33 11.07
N ARG A 75 2.67 -10.88 12.22
CA ARG A 75 3.64 -11.23 13.27
C ARG A 75 3.82 -12.75 13.31
N PRO A 76 5.04 -13.23 13.56
CA PRO A 76 5.25 -14.64 13.89
C PRO A 76 4.36 -15.10 15.06
N GLY A 77 3.82 -16.32 14.97
CA GLY A 77 2.92 -16.88 15.97
C GLY A 77 1.51 -16.29 15.94
N LEU A 78 0.79 -16.35 17.06
CA LEU A 78 -0.60 -15.86 17.21
C LEU A 78 -0.70 -14.34 17.44
N GLY A 79 0.30 -13.58 17.04
CA GLY A 79 0.31 -12.13 17.22
C GLY A 79 -0.60 -11.45 16.20
N GLU A 80 -1.52 -10.61 16.67
CA GLU A 80 -2.38 -9.79 15.80
C GLU A 80 -1.53 -9.00 14.78
N PRO A 81 -1.87 -8.94 13.49
CA PRO A 81 -1.11 -8.14 12.53
C PRO A 81 -1.04 -6.65 12.91
N ARG A 82 0.07 -5.98 12.65
CA ARG A 82 0.22 -4.53 12.88
C ARG A 82 -0.12 -3.76 11.61
N PHE A 83 -1.00 -2.77 11.74
CA PHE A 83 -1.38 -1.86 10.66
C PHE A 83 -0.83 -0.44 10.91
N ILE A 84 -0.30 0.17 9.86
CA ILE A 84 0.27 1.51 9.87
C ILE A 84 -0.27 2.26 8.65
N ALA A 85 -0.83 3.44 8.87
CA ALA A 85 -1.15 4.39 7.80
C ALA A 85 -0.29 5.66 7.97
N VAL A 86 0.30 6.15 6.90
CA VAL A 86 1.10 7.39 6.91
C VAL A 86 0.75 8.28 5.73
N GLY A 87 0.54 9.56 6.00
CA GLY A 87 0.25 10.58 4.98
C GLY A 87 1.40 11.57 4.82
N TYR A 88 1.70 11.92 3.58
CA TYR A 88 2.73 12.88 3.18
C TYR A 88 2.14 13.97 2.27
N VAL A 89 2.46 15.22 2.56
CA VAL A 89 2.37 16.32 1.59
C VAL A 89 3.80 16.61 1.15
N ASP A 90 4.06 16.47 -0.15
CA ASP A 90 5.40 16.39 -0.71
C ASP A 90 6.20 15.32 0.05
N ASP A 91 7.38 15.67 0.56
CA ASP A 91 8.22 14.75 1.33
C ASP A 91 8.05 14.95 2.86
N THR A 92 7.02 15.71 3.27
CA THR A 92 6.73 15.98 4.68
C THR A 92 5.60 15.09 5.17
N GLN A 93 5.91 14.21 6.12
CA GLN A 93 4.88 13.43 6.81
C GLN A 93 4.00 14.37 7.64
N PHE A 94 2.69 14.27 7.49
CA PHE A 94 1.74 15.13 8.22
C PHE A 94 0.76 14.36 9.09
N VAL A 95 0.52 13.08 8.81
CA VAL A 95 -0.33 12.22 9.65
C VAL A 95 0.23 10.81 9.79
N ARG A 96 -0.13 10.14 10.90
CA ARG A 96 0.18 8.74 11.16
C ARG A 96 -0.92 8.07 11.98
N PHE A 97 -1.28 6.86 11.60
CA PHE A 97 -2.00 5.90 12.44
C PHE A 97 -1.11 4.68 12.69
N ASP A 98 -1.16 4.12 13.90
CA ASP A 98 -0.44 2.91 14.29
C ASP A 98 -1.35 2.05 15.17
N SER A 99 -1.69 0.84 14.71
CA SER A 99 -2.60 -0.05 15.43
C SER A 99 -2.00 -0.61 16.72
N ASP A 100 -0.66 -0.58 16.85
CA ASP A 100 0.06 -1.05 18.05
C ASP A 100 0.20 0.06 19.11
N ALA A 101 -0.29 1.29 18.85
CA ALA A 101 -0.32 2.33 19.87
C ALA A 101 -1.30 1.98 21.01
N GLU A 102 -1.03 2.46 22.23
CA GLU A 102 -1.89 2.20 23.40
C GLU A 102 -3.34 2.68 23.18
N THR A 103 -3.51 3.81 22.50
CA THR A 103 -4.81 4.31 22.05
C THR A 103 -4.74 4.60 20.55
N PRO A 104 -5.05 3.61 19.68
CA PRO A 104 -4.93 3.77 18.23
C PRO A 104 -5.86 4.87 17.71
N ARG A 105 -5.23 5.93 17.20
CA ARG A 105 -5.88 7.11 16.60
C ARG A 105 -4.99 7.70 15.51
N MET A 106 -5.58 8.48 14.62
CA MET A 106 -4.81 9.29 13.68
C MET A 106 -4.16 10.44 14.43
N GLU A 107 -2.86 10.64 14.23
CA GLU A 107 -2.08 11.66 14.92
C GLU A 107 -1.42 12.65 13.96
N PRO A 108 -1.37 13.95 14.32
CA PRO A 108 -0.61 14.94 13.58
C PRO A 108 0.88 14.64 13.64
N ARG A 109 1.57 14.88 12.53
CA ARG A 109 3.05 14.78 12.40
C ARG A 109 3.69 16.05 11.87
N ALA A 110 2.90 17.08 11.62
CA ALA A 110 3.38 18.42 11.25
C ALA A 110 2.54 19.52 11.94
N PRO A 111 3.15 20.65 12.35
CA PRO A 111 2.45 21.70 13.10
C PRO A 111 1.25 22.30 12.37
N TRP A 112 1.27 22.29 11.03
CA TRP A 112 0.21 22.92 10.25
C TRP A 112 -1.11 22.14 10.26
N VAL A 113 -1.10 20.83 10.57
CA VAL A 113 -2.33 20.02 10.64
C VAL A 113 -2.95 20.02 12.04
N GLU A 114 -2.22 20.45 13.08
CA GLU A 114 -2.75 20.53 14.46
C GLU A 114 -3.93 21.51 14.61
N ARG A 115 -4.11 22.41 13.64
CA ARG A 115 -5.25 23.34 13.60
C ARG A 115 -6.59 22.68 13.26
N GLU A 116 -6.56 21.42 12.81
CA GLU A 116 -7.78 20.68 12.47
C GLU A 116 -8.57 20.32 13.74
N GLY A 117 -9.89 20.38 13.62
CA GLY A 117 -10.82 20.14 14.73
C GLY A 117 -10.93 18.67 15.14
N PRO A 118 -11.52 18.38 16.31
CA PRO A 118 -11.69 17.01 16.79
C PRO A 118 -12.48 16.12 15.82
N GLU A 119 -13.46 16.68 15.10
CA GLU A 119 -14.27 15.93 14.13
C GLU A 119 -13.44 15.38 12.97
N TYR A 120 -12.42 16.13 12.53
CA TYR A 120 -11.48 15.67 11.52
C TYR A 120 -10.69 14.46 12.04
N TRP A 121 -10.14 14.56 13.25
CA TRP A 121 -9.32 13.50 13.84
C TRP A 121 -10.13 12.24 14.14
N GLU A 122 -11.36 12.38 14.59
CA GLU A 122 -12.30 11.26 14.80
C GLU A 122 -12.61 10.55 13.48
N GLU A 123 -12.91 11.31 12.42
CA GLU A 123 -13.21 10.74 11.12
C GLU A 123 -12.00 10.04 10.49
N GLN A 124 -10.82 10.67 10.53
CA GLN A 124 -9.58 10.05 10.03
C GLN A 124 -9.22 8.78 10.83
N THR A 125 -9.47 8.78 12.14
CA THR A 125 -9.29 7.59 12.97
C THR A 125 -10.25 6.47 12.57
N ARG A 126 -11.52 6.80 12.31
CA ARG A 126 -12.53 5.84 11.87
C ARG A 126 -12.16 5.22 10.52
N ILE A 127 -11.69 6.03 9.57
CA ILE A 127 -11.20 5.57 8.26
C ILE A 127 -10.02 4.61 8.43
N ALA A 128 -9.00 4.99 9.21
CA ALA A 128 -7.83 4.14 9.43
C ALA A 128 -8.18 2.78 10.08
N LYS A 129 -9.14 2.76 11.02
CA LYS A 129 -9.64 1.51 11.61
C LYS A 129 -10.38 0.63 10.60
N ASN A 130 -11.12 1.21 9.67
CA ASN A 130 -11.76 0.43 8.59
C ASN A 130 -10.73 -0.14 7.60
N ASP A 131 -9.70 0.65 7.27
CA ASP A 131 -8.59 0.20 6.42
C ASP A 131 -7.83 -0.95 7.09
N GLU A 132 -7.56 -0.88 8.40
CA GLU A 132 -6.95 -1.97 9.15
C GLU A 132 -7.72 -3.29 8.95
N GLN A 133 -9.04 -3.29 9.09
CA GLN A 133 -9.86 -4.49 8.92
C GLN A 133 -9.82 -5.02 7.49
N THR A 134 -9.84 -4.12 6.51
CA THR A 134 -9.73 -4.47 5.09
C THR A 134 -8.37 -5.13 4.79
N PHE A 135 -7.29 -4.52 5.26
CA PHE A 135 -5.94 -5.04 5.09
C PHE A 135 -5.73 -6.37 5.81
N ARG A 136 -6.36 -6.57 6.97
CA ARG A 136 -6.36 -7.85 7.69
C ARG A 136 -6.99 -8.97 6.85
N GLY A 137 -8.13 -8.69 6.22
CA GLY A 137 -8.77 -9.61 5.28
C GLY A 137 -7.89 -9.91 4.06
N ASN A 138 -7.26 -8.88 3.50
CA ASN A 138 -6.34 -9.01 2.36
C ASN A 138 -5.09 -9.84 2.72
N LEU A 139 -4.53 -9.61 3.91
CA LEU A 139 -3.37 -10.35 4.41
C LEU A 139 -3.69 -11.83 4.57
N LYS A 140 -4.82 -12.16 5.22
CA LYS A 140 -5.28 -13.55 5.36
C LYS A 140 -5.48 -14.22 4.00
N THR A 141 -6.07 -13.50 3.05
CA THR A 141 -6.31 -13.97 1.69
C THR A 141 -5.01 -14.23 0.94
N ALA A 142 -4.06 -13.29 1.01
CA ALA A 142 -2.74 -13.42 0.39
C ALA A 142 -1.95 -14.61 0.97
N LEU A 143 -1.93 -14.75 2.30
CA LEU A 143 -1.28 -15.89 2.96
C LEU A 143 -1.90 -17.22 2.52
N GLY A 144 -3.23 -17.27 2.37
CA GLY A 144 -3.93 -18.43 1.83
C GLY A 144 -3.53 -18.77 0.39
N TYR A 145 -3.48 -17.78 -0.51
CA TYR A 145 -3.13 -18.01 -1.91
C TYR A 145 -1.70 -18.50 -2.11
N TYR A 146 -0.76 -18.03 -1.29
CA TYR A 146 0.64 -18.45 -1.37
C TYR A 146 0.98 -19.65 -0.49
N ASN A 147 -0.03 -20.29 0.13
CA ASN A 147 0.14 -21.39 1.08
C ASN A 147 1.12 -21.04 2.22
N GLN A 148 1.14 -19.77 2.66
CA GLN A 148 1.99 -19.25 3.73
C GLN A 148 1.26 -19.26 5.08
N SER A 149 0.49 -20.32 5.35
CA SER A 149 -0.21 -20.45 6.64
C SER A 149 0.77 -20.60 7.80
N GLU A 150 0.31 -20.27 9.00
CA GLU A 150 1.07 -20.25 10.27
C GLU A 150 1.75 -21.59 10.65
N GLY A 151 1.56 -22.65 9.85
CA GLY A 151 2.06 -24.01 10.11
C GLY A 151 3.42 -24.36 9.50
N GLY A 152 4.16 -23.39 8.95
CA GLY A 152 5.54 -23.61 8.52
C GLY A 152 6.52 -23.44 9.69
N ASP A 153 7.50 -24.33 9.82
CA ASP A 153 8.55 -24.29 10.86
C ASP A 153 9.43 -23.01 10.83
N THR A 154 9.21 -22.13 9.85
CA THR A 154 9.87 -20.84 9.72
C THR A 154 8.89 -19.69 9.98
N PRO A 155 9.12 -18.85 11.01
CA PRO A 155 8.29 -17.68 11.27
C PRO A 155 8.41 -16.71 10.08
N THR A 156 7.36 -16.63 9.27
CA THR A 156 7.35 -15.78 8.07
C THR A 156 6.58 -14.50 8.38
N THR A 157 7.30 -13.38 8.43
CA THR A 157 6.69 -12.04 8.39
C THR A 157 6.33 -11.72 6.96
N ALA A 158 5.06 -11.46 6.71
CA ALA A 158 4.51 -11.01 5.44
C ALA A 158 3.97 -9.59 5.61
N SER A 159 4.05 -8.79 4.56
CA SER A 159 3.49 -7.44 4.57
C SER A 159 2.78 -7.11 3.26
N ILE A 160 1.68 -6.38 3.36
CA ILE A 160 1.00 -5.77 2.22
C ILE A 160 1.11 -4.26 2.39
N THR A 161 1.64 -3.57 1.38
CA THR A 161 1.69 -2.11 1.32
C THR A 161 0.92 -1.63 0.10
N SER A 162 -0.02 -0.71 0.29
CA SER A 162 -0.66 0.05 -0.78
C SER A 162 -0.20 1.51 -0.73
N PRO A 163 0.16 2.11 -1.88
CA PRO A 163 0.19 3.57 -2.04
C PRO A 163 -1.22 4.16 -2.13
#